data_AF-A0A661ZCR3-F1
#
_entry.id   AF-A0A661ZCR3-F1
#
_cell.length_a   1.000
_cell.length_b   1.000
_cell.length_c   1.000
_cell.angle_alpha   90.00
_cell.angle_beta   90.00
_cell.angle_gamma   90.00
#
_symmetry.space_group_name_H-M   'P 1'
#
loop_
_entity.id
_entity.type
_entity.pdbx_description
1 polymer ?
#
loop_
_entity_poly.entity_id
_entity_poly.type
_entity_poly.pdbx_seq_one_letter_code
_entity_poly.pdbx_strand_id
1 'polypeptide(L)'
;MDTHKLTIDLSDDMLERIKDYKILSHKKDIAEAVNELIDYALNLPMYFRQFDWVKAEKEAEKEISLGNVKSFDTVEDLISDLEK
;
A
#
# COMPACT_ATOMS: atom_id res chain seq x y z
N MET A 1 23.05 4.48 -18.53
CA MET A 1 21.87 4.78 -17.69
C MET A 1 21.90 6.27 -17.44
N ASP A 2 20.92 6.99 -17.95
CA ASP A 2 20.88 8.45 -17.82
C ASP A 2 20.29 8.82 -16.47
N THR A 3 21.09 9.47 -15.62
CA THR A 3 20.66 9.92 -14.30
C THR A 3 19.99 11.28 -14.43
N HIS A 4 18.77 11.38 -13.92
CA HIS A 4 17.99 12.63 -13.89
C HIS A 4 17.87 13.14 -12.45
N LYS A 5 17.78 14.46 -12.27
CA LYS A 5 17.58 15.09 -10.96
C LYS A 5 16.13 15.54 -10.82
N LEU A 6 15.52 15.19 -9.69
CA LEU A 6 14.20 15.64 -9.29
C LEU A 6 14.34 16.58 -8.08
N THR A 7 13.66 17.71 -8.13
CA THR A 7 13.53 18.65 -7.00
C THR A 7 12.05 18.85 -6.73
N ILE A 8 11.63 18.65 -5.49
CA ILE A 8 10.24 18.74 -5.03
C ILE A 8 10.20 19.43 -3.68
N ASP A 9 9.16 20.22 -3.44
CA ASP A 9 8.87 20.77 -2.14
C ASP A 9 7.98 19.78 -1.37
N LEU A 10 8.41 19.43 -0.15
CA LEU A 10 7.71 18.49 0.73
C LEU A 10 7.34 19.21 2.02
N SER A 11 6.18 18.88 2.59
CA SER A 11 5.89 19.24 3.98
C SER A 11 6.78 18.43 4.93
N ASP A 12 6.99 18.96 6.13
CA ASP A 12 7.76 18.27 7.18
C ASP A 12 7.14 16.89 7.49
N ASP A 13 5.82 16.81 7.62
CA ASP A 13 5.09 15.55 7.83
C ASP A 13 5.39 14.51 6.75
N MET A 14 5.46 14.92 5.48
CA MET A 14 5.76 14.01 4.38
C MET A 14 7.21 13.53 4.44
N LEU A 15 8.13 14.44 4.76
CA LEU A 15 9.54 14.09 4.92
C LEU A 15 9.76 13.11 6.08
N GLU A 16 9.05 13.28 7.20
CA GLU A 16 9.07 12.33 8.32
C GLU A 16 8.57 10.96 7.90
N ARG A 17 7.42 10.88 7.21
CA ARG A 17 6.89 9.60 6.71
C ARG A 17 7.85 8.89 5.76
N ILE A 18 8.57 9.62 4.92
CA ILE A 18 9.60 9.04 4.03
C ILE A 18 10.79 8.51 4.85
N LYS A 19 11.20 9.21 5.91
CA LYS A 19 12.26 8.73 6.82
C LYS A 19 11.84 7.46 7.56
N ASP A 20 10.60 7.40 8.04
CA ASP A 20 10.07 6.20 8.70
C ASP A 20 10.03 5.03 7.74
N TYR A 21 9.50 5.25 6.53
CA TYR A 21 9.49 4.22 5.48
C TYR A 21 10.90 3.72 5.16
N LYS A 22 11.89 4.62 5.01
CA LYS A 22 13.30 4.25 4.79
C LYS A 22 13.81 3.31 5.89
N ILE A 23 13.49 3.57 7.16
CA ILE A 23 13.93 2.75 8.30
C ILE A 23 13.26 1.37 8.22
N LEU A 24 11.94 1.33 8.06
CA LEU A 24 11.13 0.11 8.05
C LEU A 24 11.46 -0.82 6.86
N SER A 25 11.80 -0.23 5.71
CA SER A 25 12.15 -0.96 4.49
C SER A 25 13.66 -1.11 4.28
N HIS A 26 14.46 -0.75 5.29
CA HIS A 26 15.92 -0.88 5.32
C HIS A 26 16.66 -0.23 4.13
N LYS A 27 16.18 0.92 3.63
CA LYS A 27 16.86 1.65 2.53
C LYS A 27 18.07 2.41 3.01
N LYS A 28 19.07 2.50 2.13
CA LYS A 28 20.36 3.12 2.40
C LYS A 28 20.21 4.62 2.65
N ASP A 29 19.49 5.32 1.78
CA ASP A 29 19.27 6.76 1.84
C ASP A 29 17.83 7.15 1.46
N ILE A 30 17.53 8.44 1.60
CA ILE A 30 16.19 8.99 1.29
C ILE A 30 15.91 8.92 -0.21
N ALA A 31 16.92 9.04 -1.08
CA ALA A 31 16.71 9.03 -2.52
C ALA A 31 16.27 7.63 -3.00
N GLU A 32 16.86 6.57 -2.45
CA GLU A 32 16.42 5.19 -2.69
C GLU A 32 14.98 4.97 -2.23
N ALA A 33 14.63 5.42 -1.03
CA ALA A 33 13.27 5.34 -0.52
C ALA A 33 12.26 6.10 -1.41
N VAL A 34 12.60 7.31 -1.86
CA VAL A 34 11.77 8.12 -2.75
C VAL A 34 11.58 7.45 -4.11
N ASN A 35 12.65 6.92 -4.70
CA ASN A 35 12.58 6.22 -5.99
C ASN A 35 11.64 5.01 -5.91
N GLU A 36 11.71 4.23 -4.83
CA GLU A 36 10.83 3.07 -4.64
C GLU A 36 9.37 3.47 -4.44
N LEU A 37 9.11 4.52 -3.65
CA LEU A 37 7.76 5.05 -3.46
C LEU A 37 7.16 5.58 -4.77
N ILE A 38 7.97 6.25 -5.60
CA ILE A 38 7.56 6.71 -6.93
C ILE A 38 7.28 5.52 -7.84
N ASP A 39 8.17 4.53 -7.89
CA ASP A 39 7.99 3.33 -8.71
C ASP A 39 6.74 2.55 -8.30
N TYR A 40 6.52 2.38 -7.00
CA TYR A 40 5.30 1.79 -6.45
C TYR A 40 4.06 2.56 -6.89
N ALA A 41 4.04 3.88 -6.76
CA ALA A 41 2.92 4.71 -7.16
C ALA A 41 2.63 4.61 -8.68
N LEU A 42 3.68 4.54 -9.51
CA LEU A 42 3.57 4.41 -10.96
C LEU A 42 3.04 3.04 -11.38
N ASN A 43 3.48 1.98 -10.70
CA ASN A 43 3.06 0.60 -10.98
C ASN A 43 1.74 0.20 -10.30
N LEU A 44 1.19 1.04 -9.41
CA LEU A 44 -0.09 0.78 -8.76
C LEU A 44 -1.23 0.73 -9.81
N PRO A 45 -1.93 -0.41 -9.95
CA PRO A 45 -3.03 -0.55 -10.91
C PRO A 45 -4.09 0.53 -10.77
N MET A 46 -4.60 1.04 -11.91
CA MET A 46 -5.55 2.17 -11.92
C MET A 46 -6.80 1.92 -11.06
N TYR A 47 -7.28 0.68 -11.01
CA TYR A 47 -8.46 0.34 -10.22
C TYR A 47 -8.25 0.59 -8.72
N PHE A 48 -7.01 0.45 -8.19
CA PHE A 48 -6.71 0.79 -6.79
C PHE A 48 -6.60 2.29 -6.52
N ARG A 49 -6.25 3.09 -7.53
CA ARG A 49 -6.19 4.56 -7.39
C ARG A 49 -7.56 5.19 -7.23
N GLN A 50 -8.57 4.59 -7.85
CA GLN A 50 -9.97 5.03 -7.80
C GLN A 50 -10.81 4.22 -6.82
N PHE A 51 -10.20 3.22 -6.16
CA PHE A 51 -10.91 2.39 -5.20
C PHE A 51 -11.24 3.23 -3.96
N ASP A 52 -12.51 3.25 -3.59
CA ASP A 52 -12.96 3.91 -2.38
C ASP A 52 -12.67 3.01 -1.18
N TRP A 53 -11.44 3.07 -0.70
CA TRP A 53 -10.97 2.29 0.45
C TRP A 53 -11.79 2.56 1.71
N VAL A 54 -12.25 3.80 1.92
CA VAL A 54 -13.06 4.16 3.08
C VAL A 54 -14.42 3.48 3.02
N LYS A 55 -15.06 3.46 1.85
CA LYS A 55 -16.31 2.73 1.65
C LYS A 55 -16.10 1.23 1.82
N ALA A 56 -15.05 0.66 1.22
CA ALA A 56 -14.77 -0.76 1.30
C ALA A 56 -14.49 -1.22 2.73
N GLU A 57 -13.72 -0.45 3.51
CA GLU A 57 -13.46 -0.71 4.93
C GLU A 57 -14.77 -0.68 5.73
N LYS A 58 -15.61 0.34 5.52
CA LYS A 58 -16.90 0.46 6.19
C LYS A 58 -17.87 -0.68 5.84
N GLU A 59 -17.87 -1.13 4.59
CA GLU A 59 -18.68 -2.27 4.15
C GLU A 59 -18.17 -3.57 4.79
N ALA A 60 -16.85 -3.77 4.85
CA ALA A 60 -16.25 -4.92 5.51
C ALA A 60 -16.57 -4.95 7.01
N GLU A 61 -16.41 -3.83 7.72
CA GLU A 61 -16.77 -3.72 9.14
C GLU A 61 -18.24 -4.06 9.40
N LYS A 62 -19.14 -3.60 8.51
CA LYS A 62 -20.56 -3.92 8.61
C LYS A 62 -20.80 -5.42 8.50
N GLU A 63 -20.26 -6.09 7.48
CA GLU A 63 -20.44 -7.53 7.31
C GLU A 63 -19.84 -8.33 8.48
N ILE A 64 -18.68 -7.90 9.00
CA ILE A 64 -18.07 -8.49 10.21
C ILE A 64 -19.02 -8.34 11.41
N SER A 65 -19.60 -7.16 11.62
CA SER A 65 -20.52 -6.91 12.74
C SER A 65 -21.82 -7.73 12.65
N LEU A 66 -22.25 -8.07 11.43
CA LEU A 66 -23.40 -8.93 11.18
C LEU A 66 -23.07 -10.42 11.32
N GLY A 67 -21.80 -10.78 11.53
CA GLY A 67 -21.34 -12.16 11.61
C GLY A 67 -21.22 -12.84 10.24
N ASN A 68 -21.26 -12.08 9.14
CA ASN A 68 -21.07 -12.58 7.78
C ASN A 68 -19.58 -12.79 7.47
N VAL A 69 -18.94 -13.59 8.31
CA VAL A 69 -17.51 -13.92 8.21
C VAL A 69 -17.33 -15.40 7.91
N LYS A 70 -16.38 -15.70 7.04
CA LYS A 70 -15.99 -17.07 6.71
C LYS A 70 -14.64 -17.35 7.34
N SER A 71 -14.56 -18.39 8.16
CA SER A 71 -13.31 -18.92 8.68
C SER A 71 -12.73 -19.95 7.73
N PHE A 72 -11.41 -20.03 7.71
CA PHE A 72 -10.66 -21.03 6.96
C PHE A 72 -9.72 -21.75 7.94
N ASP A 73 -9.63 -23.07 7.80
CA ASP A 73 -8.79 -23.89 8.68
C ASP A 73 -7.31 -23.82 8.27
N THR A 74 -7.05 -23.54 6.99
CA THR A 74 -5.70 -23.40 6.42
C THR A 74 -5.59 -22.22 5.45
N VAL A 75 -4.35 -21.84 5.12
CA VAL A 75 -4.08 -20.82 4.10
C VAL A 75 -4.46 -21.34 2.71
N GLU A 76 -4.26 -22.63 2.45
CA GLU A 76 -4.63 -23.29 1.21
C GLU A 76 -6.15 -23.24 0.95
N ASP A 77 -6.97 -23.39 2.00
CA ASP A 77 -8.42 -23.26 1.91
C ASP A 77 -8.85 -21.84 1.54
N LEU A 78 -8.17 -20.83 2.09
CA LEU A 78 -8.41 -19.42 1.74
C LEU A 78 -8.07 -19.15 0.27
N ILE A 79 -6.88 -19.57 -0.19
CA ILE A 79 -6.45 -19.36 -1.58
C ILE A 79 -7.43 -20.02 -2.56
N SER A 80 -7.82 -21.27 -2.28
CA SER A 80 -8.75 -22.02 -3.13
C SER A 80 -10.14 -21.38 -3.23
N ASP A 81 -10.52 -20.56 -2.25
CA ASP A 81 -11.80 -19.84 -2.27
C ASP A 81 -11.70 -18.50 -3.01
N LEU A 82 -10.55 -17.82 -2.93
CA LEU A 82 -10.28 -16.57 -3.63
C LEU A 82 -10.07 -16.75 -5.15
N GLU A 83 -9.62 -17.92 -5.57
CA GLU A 83 -9.40 -18.25 -7.00
C GLU A 83 -10.69 -18.65 -7.75
N LYS A 84 -11.85 -18.63 -7.08
CA LYS A 84 -13.17 -18.90 -7.69
C LYS A 84 -13.80 -17.65 -8.30
#